data_AF-A0A453G5C0-F1
#
_entry.id   AF-A0A453G5C0-F1
#
_cell.length_a   1.000
_cell.length_b   1.000
_cell.length_c   1.000
_cell.angle_alpha   90.00
_cell.angle_beta   90.00
_cell.angle_gamma   90.00
#
_symmetry.space_group_name_H-M   'P 1'
#
loop_
_entity.id
_entity.type
_entity.pdbx_description
1 polymer ?
#
loop_
_entity_poly.entity_id
_entity_poly.type
_entity_poly.pdbx_seq_one_letter_code
_entity_poly.pdbx_strand_id
1 'polypeptide(L)'
;QQPGWQPPVHHHFLVSGEPPMMGSSRRRGDRQLQFQLLHRLLALSSLLLLASGEVIFEERFEDGWETRWVKSDWKKSEGKAGMFKHTAGKYSGDPDDKG
;
A
#
# COMPACT_ATOMS: atom_id res chain seq x y z
N GLN A 1 11.97 96.50 -14.36
CA GLN A 1 11.36 95.32 -14.99
C GLN A 1 10.53 94.61 -13.92
N GLN A 2 9.21 94.54 -14.09
CA GLN A 2 8.30 93.92 -13.12
C GLN A 2 8.37 92.39 -13.24
N PRO A 3 8.40 91.61 -12.13
CA PRO A 3 8.27 90.16 -12.21
C PRO A 3 6.78 89.76 -12.31
N GLY A 4 6.47 88.95 -13.32
CA GLY A 4 5.12 88.46 -13.61
C GLY A 4 4.62 87.44 -12.58
N TRP A 5 3.35 87.57 -12.22
CA TRP A 5 2.63 86.69 -11.30
C TRP A 5 2.16 85.40 -12.01
N GLN A 6 2.28 84.24 -11.36
CA GLN A 6 1.67 82.98 -11.81
C GLN A 6 0.82 82.35 -10.69
N PRO A 7 -0.40 81.86 -10.97
CA PRO A 7 -1.25 81.16 -10.00
C PRO A 7 -0.85 79.68 -9.81
N PRO A 8 -1.18 79.05 -8.67
CA PRO A 8 -0.84 77.66 -8.39
C PRO A 8 -1.78 76.67 -9.10
N VAL A 9 -1.21 75.59 -9.63
CA VAL A 9 -1.92 74.48 -10.28
C VAL A 9 -2.24 73.40 -9.24
N HIS A 10 -3.53 73.11 -9.02
CA HIS A 10 -3.97 71.98 -8.19
C HIS A 10 -3.99 70.70 -9.04
N HIS A 11 -3.10 69.75 -8.73
CA HIS A 11 -3.16 68.41 -9.32
C HIS A 11 -3.94 67.47 -8.40
N HIS A 12 -5.21 67.23 -8.74
CA HIS A 12 -5.92 66.00 -8.35
C HIS A 12 -5.32 64.84 -9.15
N PHE A 13 -4.63 63.91 -8.48
CA PHE A 13 -4.22 62.65 -9.11
C PHE A 13 -5.00 61.48 -8.51
N LEU A 14 -5.75 60.82 -9.38
CA LEU A 14 -6.59 59.65 -9.14
C LEU A 14 -5.76 58.45 -8.68
N VAL A 15 -6.27 57.74 -7.67
CA VAL A 15 -5.81 56.40 -7.27
C VAL A 15 -6.08 55.44 -8.44
N SER A 16 -5.01 54.91 -9.03
CA SER A 16 -5.05 53.78 -9.95
C SER A 16 -3.88 52.85 -9.63
N GLY A 17 -4.16 51.84 -8.82
CA GLY A 17 -3.26 50.71 -8.60
C GLY A 17 -4.04 49.44 -8.85
N GLU A 18 -3.89 48.85 -10.03
CA GLU A 18 -4.42 47.52 -10.32
C GLU A 18 -3.70 46.45 -9.47
N PRO A 19 -4.40 45.39 -9.00
CA PRO A 19 -3.76 44.33 -8.24
C PRO A 19 -2.79 43.52 -9.13
N PRO A 20 -1.66 43.03 -8.57
CA PRO A 20 -0.66 42.31 -9.35
C PRO A 20 -1.22 41.00 -9.89
N MET A 21 -1.09 40.80 -11.20
CA MET A 21 -1.43 39.56 -11.90
C MET A 21 -0.54 38.42 -11.44
N MET A 22 -1.04 37.61 -10.50
CA MET A 22 -0.33 36.46 -9.95
C MET A 22 -0.45 35.27 -10.92
N GLY A 23 0.69 34.87 -11.52
CA GLY A 23 0.78 33.83 -12.55
C GLY A 23 0.19 32.49 -12.13
N SER A 24 -0.75 31.99 -12.92
CA SER A 24 -1.51 30.75 -12.70
C SER A 24 -0.82 29.47 -13.22
N SER A 25 0.37 29.58 -13.80
CA SER A 25 1.00 28.50 -14.57
C SER A 25 1.59 27.34 -13.76
N ARG A 26 1.86 27.49 -12.44
CA ARG A 26 2.41 26.39 -11.61
C ARG A 26 1.38 25.33 -11.22
N ARG A 27 0.08 25.63 -11.24
CA ARG A 27 -0.94 24.72 -10.68
C ARG A 27 -1.27 23.49 -11.54
N ARG A 28 -0.92 23.48 -12.84
CA ARG A 28 -1.32 22.41 -13.77
C ARG A 28 -0.41 21.18 -13.71
N GLY A 29 0.91 21.37 -13.61
CA GLY A 29 1.90 20.28 -13.51
C GLY A 29 1.82 19.55 -12.18
N ASP A 30 1.65 20.29 -11.09
CA ASP A 30 1.49 19.71 -9.75
C ASP A 30 0.27 18.79 -9.69
N ARG A 31 -0.88 19.23 -10.21
CA ARG A 31 -2.09 18.37 -10.26
C ARG A 31 -1.89 17.11 -11.08
N GLN A 32 -1.17 17.18 -12.20
CA GLN A 32 -0.87 15.99 -13.02
C GLN A 32 0.01 14.99 -12.27
N LEU A 33 1.06 15.45 -11.59
CA LEU A 33 1.92 14.59 -10.76
C LEU A 33 1.15 13.97 -9.59
N GLN A 34 0.25 14.74 -8.96
CA GLN A 34 -0.63 14.25 -7.89
C GLN A 34 -1.58 13.14 -8.38
N PHE A 35 -2.21 13.31 -9.56
CA PHE A 35 -3.06 12.26 -10.14
C PHE A 35 -2.29 10.99 -10.53
N GLN A 36 -1.05 11.14 -11.01
CA GLN A 36 -0.18 10.00 -11.33
C GLN A 36 0.26 9.26 -10.07
N LEU A 37 0.60 9.99 -9.00
CA LEU A 37 0.93 9.39 -7.71
C LEU A 37 -0.29 8.65 -7.13
N LEU A 38 -1.47 9.27 -7.13
CA LEU A 38 -2.71 8.64 -6.66
C LEU A 38 -3.03 7.36 -7.44
N HIS A 39 -2.92 7.37 -8.77
CA HIS A 39 -3.15 6.17 -9.59
C HIS A 39 -2.16 5.06 -9.26
N ARG A 40 -0.87 5.38 -9.07
CA ARG A 40 0.14 4.40 -8.69
C ARG A 40 -0.14 3.82 -7.31
N LEU A 41 -0.49 4.66 -6.34
CA LEU A 41 -0.86 4.21 -5.00
C LEU A 41 -2.09 3.32 -5.04
N LEU A 42 -3.11 3.69 -5.82
CA LEU A 42 -4.32 2.88 -5.99
C LEU A 42 -3.97 1.52 -6.62
N ALA A 43 -3.19 1.51 -7.70
CA ALA A 43 -2.78 0.26 -8.35
C ALA A 43 -1.97 -0.65 -7.42
N LEU A 44 -1.00 -0.09 -6.67
CA LEU A 44 -0.23 -0.85 -5.69
C LEU A 44 -1.10 -1.40 -4.56
N SER A 45 -2.00 -0.58 -4.00
CA SER A 45 -2.94 -1.02 -2.98
C SER A 45 -3.87 -2.14 -3.47
N SER A 46 -4.38 -2.03 -4.69
CA SER A 46 -5.19 -3.10 -5.30
C SER A 46 -4.40 -4.39 -5.46
N LEU A 47 -3.14 -4.31 -5.91
CA LEU A 47 -2.27 -5.49 -6.03
C LEU A 47 -1.96 -6.13 -4.67
N LEU A 48 -1.75 -5.32 -3.61
CA LEU A 48 -1.51 -5.83 -2.26
C LEU A 48 -2.72 -6.61 -1.72
N LEU A 49 -3.94 -6.12 -1.96
CA LEU A 49 -5.16 -6.83 -1.56
C LEU A 49 -5.30 -8.17 -2.30
N LEU A 50 -4.97 -8.21 -3.59
CA LEU A 50 -5.03 -9.44 -4.40
C LEU A 50 -3.91 -10.44 -4.07
N ALA A 51 -2.73 -9.94 -3.67
CA ALA A 51 -1.59 -10.76 -3.26
C ALA A 51 -1.70 -11.27 -1.81
N SER A 52 -2.65 -10.73 -1.02
CA SER A 52 -2.92 -11.20 0.33
C SER A 52 -3.70 -12.52 0.30
N GLY A 53 -3.19 -13.54 1.00
CA GLY A 53 -3.89 -14.80 1.21
C GLY A 53 -3.90 -15.14 2.70
N GLU A 54 -5.05 -15.60 3.21
CA GLU A 54 -5.16 -16.12 4.56
C GLU A 54 -4.68 -17.58 4.61
N VAL A 55 -3.79 -17.90 5.54
CA VAL A 55 -3.37 -19.29 5.80
C VAL A 55 -4.39 -19.91 6.76
N ILE A 56 -5.39 -20.58 6.20
CA ILE A 56 -6.45 -21.24 6.98
C ILE A 56 -6.04 -22.57 7.60
N PHE A 57 -4.92 -23.14 7.14
CA PHE A 57 -4.34 -24.37 7.66
C PHE A 57 -2.85 -24.43 7.31
N GLU A 58 -2.02 -24.73 8.29
CA GLU A 58 -0.60 -24.98 8.14
C GLU A 58 -0.22 -26.16 9.04
N GLU A 59 0.50 -27.15 8.50
CA GLU A 59 1.06 -28.25 9.25
C GLU A 59 2.48 -28.48 8.76
N ARG A 60 3.42 -28.48 9.71
CA ARG A 60 4.84 -28.70 9.45
C ARG A 60 5.30 -30.08 9.91
N PHE A 61 4.41 -30.83 10.55
CA PHE A 61 4.70 -32.13 11.15
C PHE A 61 5.90 -32.05 12.08
N GLU A 62 5.90 -31.05 12.95
CA GLU A 62 6.87 -31.01 14.04
C GLU A 62 6.47 -32.04 15.11
N ASP A 63 7.36 -32.28 16.08
CA ASP A 63 7.04 -33.15 17.20
C ASP A 63 5.74 -32.72 17.91
N GLY A 64 4.88 -33.70 18.21
CA GLY A 64 3.54 -33.45 18.78
C GLY A 64 2.42 -33.24 17.76
N TRP A 65 2.64 -33.48 16.46
CA TRP A 65 1.59 -33.45 15.41
C TRP A 65 0.34 -34.28 15.75
N GLU A 66 0.50 -35.38 16.48
CA GLU A 66 -0.59 -36.27 16.91
C GLU A 66 -1.68 -35.56 17.72
N THR A 67 -1.38 -34.42 18.35
CA THR A 67 -2.36 -33.61 19.08
C THR A 67 -3.37 -32.89 18.16
N ARG A 68 -3.02 -32.71 16.89
CA ARG A 68 -3.81 -32.00 15.87
C ARG A 68 -4.52 -32.94 14.89
N TRP A 69 -4.13 -34.21 14.86
CA TRP A 69 -4.62 -35.21 13.91
C TRP A 69 -5.31 -36.38 14.63
N VAL A 70 -6.49 -36.76 14.14
CA VAL A 70 -7.30 -37.83 14.73
C VAL A 70 -7.33 -39.04 13.81
N LYS A 71 -6.95 -40.21 14.34
CA LYS A 71 -7.17 -41.48 13.64
C LYS A 71 -8.67 -41.78 13.63
N SER A 72 -9.25 -41.92 12.44
CA SER A 72 -10.66 -42.30 12.31
C SER A 72 -10.91 -43.71 12.86
N ASP A 73 -12.03 -43.87 13.58
CA ASP A 73 -12.55 -45.18 14.00
C ASP A 73 -13.27 -45.92 12.85
N TRP A 74 -13.36 -45.31 11.64
CA TRP A 74 -13.92 -45.97 10.48
C TRP A 74 -13.15 -47.26 10.14
N LYS A 75 -13.87 -48.38 10.04
CA LYS A 75 -13.32 -49.74 9.84
C LYS A 75 -12.32 -50.21 10.90
N LYS A 76 -12.36 -49.65 12.11
CA LYS A 76 -11.53 -50.12 13.23
C LYS A 76 -11.70 -51.61 13.51
N SER A 77 -12.93 -52.12 13.42
CA SER A 77 -13.25 -53.54 13.60
C SER A 77 -12.66 -54.45 12.53
N GLU A 78 -12.39 -53.94 11.32
CA GLU A 78 -11.77 -54.72 10.25
C GLU A 78 -10.24 -54.81 10.40
N GLY A 79 -9.61 -53.99 11.26
CA GLY A 79 -8.16 -53.99 11.47
C GLY A 79 -7.31 -53.54 10.28
N LYS A 80 -7.94 -53.06 9.20
CA LYS A 80 -7.27 -52.66 7.95
C LYS A 80 -6.76 -51.21 7.94
N ALA A 81 -7.06 -50.43 8.97
CA ALA A 81 -6.65 -49.04 9.05
C ALA A 81 -5.16 -48.93 9.39
N GLY A 82 -4.37 -48.43 8.44
CA GLY A 82 -2.94 -48.18 8.60
C GLY A 82 -2.61 -47.18 9.71
N MET A 83 -1.30 -47.03 9.98
CA MET A 83 -0.75 -46.03 10.88
C MET A 83 0.06 -45.03 10.06
N PHE A 84 -0.04 -43.75 10.40
CA PHE A 84 0.93 -42.77 9.93
C PHE A 84 2.26 -43.00 10.65
N LYS A 85 3.36 -42.82 9.91
CA LYS A 85 4.72 -42.88 10.47
C LYS A 85 5.35 -41.52 10.26
N HIS A 86 5.74 -40.90 11.36
CA HIS A 86 6.38 -39.60 11.37
C HIS A 86 7.89 -39.74 11.08
N THR A 87 8.37 -39.31 9.91
CA THR A 87 9.78 -39.51 9.52
C THR A 87 10.22 -38.58 8.39
N ALA A 88 11.50 -38.19 8.39
CA ALA A 88 12.12 -37.50 7.26
C ALA A 88 12.42 -38.44 6.05
N GLY A 89 12.32 -39.75 6.26
CA GLY A 89 12.64 -40.75 5.24
C GLY A 89 14.14 -40.98 5.07
N LYS A 90 14.51 -41.76 4.04
CA LYS A 90 15.89 -42.21 3.83
C LYS A 90 16.79 -41.15 3.16
N TYR A 91 16.19 -40.22 2.43
CA TYR A 91 16.89 -39.26 1.58
C TYR A 91 16.31 -37.86 1.76
N SER A 92 16.43 -37.30 2.97
CA SER A 92 15.96 -35.94 3.28
C SER A 92 17.05 -34.88 3.07
N GLY A 93 16.62 -33.63 2.83
CA GLY A 93 17.52 -32.47 2.77
C GLY A 93 17.92 -32.00 4.16
N ASP A 94 16.98 -32.06 5.10
CA ASP A 94 17.19 -31.87 6.54
C ASP A 94 16.68 -33.11 7.31
N PRO A 95 17.41 -33.65 8.30
CA PRO A 95 16.89 -34.68 9.21
C PRO A 95 15.60 -34.30 9.94
N ASP A 96 15.31 -33.00 10.08
CA ASP A 96 14.11 -32.48 10.74
C ASP A 96 12.92 -32.29 9.77
N ASP A 97 13.08 -32.52 8.47
CA ASP A 97 12.00 -32.46 7.44
C ASP A 97 11.07 -33.68 7.54
N LYS A 98 10.46 -33.89 8.71
CA LYS A 98 9.56 -35.01 8.96
C LYS A 98 8.19 -34.76 8.33
N GLY A 99 7.49 -35.85 8.02
CA GLY A 99 6.10 -35.89 7.57
C GLY A 99 5.45 -37.24 7.81
#